data_AF-A0A7X8HN68-F1
#
_entry.id   AF-A0A7X8HN68-F1
#
_cell.length_a   1.000
_cell.length_b   1.000
_cell.length_c   1.000
_cell.angle_alpha   90.00
_cell.angle_beta   90.00
_cell.angle_gamma   90.00
#
_symmetry.space_group_name_H-M   'P 1'
#
loop_
_entity.id
_entity.type
_entity.pdbx_description
1 polymer ?
#
loop_
_entity_poly.entity_id
_entity_poly.type
_entity_poly.pdbx_seq_one_letter_code
_entity_poly.pdbx_strand_id
1 'polypeptide(L)'
;LDTGVKNNILVGQFGQANILNKEDCRNCWAKLYCSGGCHANSYYANGNILKPVESICAMQKKRIECAIMIEVCRQLENGNHSIR
;
A
#
# COMPACT_ATOMS: atom_id res chain seq x y z
N LEU A 1 -12.67 -28.26 -12.84
CA LEU A 1 -11.67 -27.22 -12.47
C LEU A 1 -10.39 -27.38 -13.32
N ASP A 2 -10.47 -28.14 -14.42
CA ASP A 2 -9.32 -28.85 -14.99
C ASP A 2 -8.53 -28.03 -16.02
N THR A 3 -9.01 -26.82 -16.34
CA THR A 3 -8.45 -26.00 -17.40
C THR A 3 -7.52 -24.88 -16.88
N GLY A 4 -7.56 -24.53 -15.60
CA GLY A 4 -6.70 -23.50 -15.00
C GLY A 4 -6.91 -22.09 -15.59
N VAL A 5 -6.01 -21.16 -15.24
CA VAL A 5 -6.03 -19.79 -15.79
C VAL A 5 -5.55 -19.81 -17.25
N LYS A 6 -6.37 -19.30 -18.18
CA LYS A 6 -6.05 -19.26 -19.62
C LYS A 6 -5.52 -17.91 -20.11
N ASN A 7 -5.79 -16.83 -19.40
CA ASN A 7 -5.40 -15.48 -19.82
C ASN A 7 -4.00 -15.12 -19.31
N ASN A 8 -2.97 -15.62 -20.00
CA ASN A 8 -1.57 -15.39 -19.64
C ASN A 8 -1.15 -13.92 -19.75
N ILE A 9 -1.81 -13.14 -20.61
CA ILE A 9 -1.57 -11.69 -20.73
C ILE A 9 -1.99 -11.00 -19.43
N LEU A 10 -3.18 -11.33 -18.92
CA LEU A 10 -3.67 -10.77 -17.68
C LEU A 10 -2.82 -11.21 -16.48
N VAL A 11 -2.36 -12.46 -16.46
CA VAL A 11 -1.40 -12.93 -15.44
C VAL A 11 -0.14 -12.07 -15.45
N GLY A 12 0.42 -11.79 -16.62
CA GLY A 12 1.59 -10.90 -16.76
C GLY A 12 1.31 -9.49 -16.25
N GLN A 13 0.16 -8.90 -16.61
CA GLN A 13 -0.24 -7.57 -16.16
C GLN A 13 -0.39 -7.48 -14.63
N PHE A 14 -1.04 -8.47 -14.01
CA PHE A 14 -1.17 -8.53 -12.54
C PHE A 14 0.18 -8.75 -11.85
N GLY A 15 1.09 -9.53 -12.44
CA GLY A 15 2.46 -9.68 -11.92
C GLY A 15 3.24 -8.36 -11.88
N GLN A 16 2.93 -7.43 -12.79
CA GLN A 16 3.51 -6.09 -12.77
C GLN A 16 2.86 -5.15 -11.74
N ALA A 17 1.73 -5.51 -11.12
CA ALA A 17 0.99 -4.64 -10.21
C ALA A 17 1.61 -4.60 -8.80
N ASN A 18 2.78 -4.00 -8.68
CA ASN A 18 3.53 -3.90 -7.41
C ASN A 18 4.12 -2.49 -7.20
N ILE A 19 4.65 -2.25 -5.98
CA ILE A 19 5.19 -0.95 -5.56
C ILE A 19 6.38 -0.45 -6.38
N LEU A 20 7.07 -1.34 -7.08
CA LEU A 20 8.22 -0.98 -7.92
C LEU A 20 7.79 -0.53 -9.32
N ASN A 21 6.58 -0.86 -9.73
CA ASN A 21 6.06 -0.56 -11.08
C ASN A 21 5.00 0.54 -11.08
N LYS A 22 4.35 0.78 -9.95
CA LYS A 22 3.46 1.93 -9.76
C LYS A 22 4.31 3.20 -9.59
N GLU A 23 4.28 4.10 -10.56
CA GLU A 23 5.08 5.34 -10.56
C GLU A 23 4.87 6.17 -9.28
N ASP A 24 3.61 6.36 -8.87
CA ASP A 24 3.25 7.08 -7.65
C ASP A 24 3.80 6.41 -6.37
N CYS A 25 4.03 5.10 -6.40
CA CYS A 25 4.55 4.34 -5.26
C CYS A 25 6.09 4.33 -5.19
N ARG A 26 6.80 4.47 -6.32
CA ARG A 26 8.28 4.40 -6.37
C ARG A 26 8.94 5.38 -5.40
N ASN A 27 8.42 6.61 -5.37
CA ASN A 27 8.93 7.71 -4.56
C ASN A 27 8.13 7.94 -3.26
N CYS A 28 7.19 7.04 -2.94
CA CYS A 28 6.37 7.17 -1.74
C CYS A 28 7.09 6.63 -0.50
N TRP A 29 7.17 7.44 0.55
CA TRP A 29 7.77 7.04 1.84
C TRP A 29 7.03 5.86 2.49
N ALA A 30 5.71 5.75 2.27
CA ALA A 30 4.86 4.73 2.88
C ALA A 30 4.80 3.42 2.09
N LYS A 31 5.53 3.26 0.98
CA LYS A 31 5.38 2.13 0.05
C LYS A 31 5.58 0.76 0.69
N LEU A 32 6.47 0.66 1.69
CA LEU A 32 6.73 -0.59 2.42
C LEU A 32 5.72 -0.86 3.55
N TYR A 33 4.93 0.15 3.93
CA TYR A 33 3.85 -0.01 4.90
C TYR A 33 2.52 -0.36 4.21
N CYS A 34 2.22 0.25 3.07
CA CYS A 34 0.92 0.10 2.40
C CYS A 34 0.92 -0.87 1.21
N SER A 35 2.09 -1.32 0.75
CA SER A 35 2.26 -2.26 -0.36
C SER A 35 1.58 -1.87 -1.68
N GLY A 36 1.32 -0.57 -1.91
CA GLY A 36 0.79 -0.06 -3.18
C GLY A 36 -0.73 0.02 -3.28
N GLY A 37 -1.43 -0.22 -2.16
CA GLY A 37 -2.88 -0.03 -2.03
C GLY A 37 -3.74 -1.04 -2.81
N CYS A 38 -5.03 -0.75 -2.93
CA CYS A 38 -6.00 -1.64 -3.54
C CYS A 38 -5.97 -1.58 -5.08
N HIS A 39 -5.69 -2.71 -5.74
CA HIS A 39 -5.74 -2.82 -7.21
C HIS A 39 -7.15 -2.65 -7.77
N ALA A 40 -8.17 -3.20 -7.10
CA ALA A 40 -9.56 -3.07 -7.52
C ALA A 40 -10.00 -1.59 -7.52
N ASN A 41 -9.71 -0.85 -6.45
CA ASN A 41 -10.02 0.58 -6.38
C ASN A 41 -9.32 1.38 -7.49
N SER A 42 -8.05 1.06 -7.75
CA SER A 42 -7.28 1.68 -8.85
C SER A 42 -7.95 1.43 -10.21
N TYR A 43 -8.44 0.20 -10.45
CA TYR A 43 -9.16 -0.15 -11.67
C TYR A 43 -10.52 0.53 -11.78
N TYR A 44 -11.35 0.52 -10.73
CA TYR A 44 -12.67 1.14 -10.78
C TYR A 44 -12.63 2.66 -10.92
N ALA A 45 -11.62 3.32 -10.36
CA ALA A 45 -11.48 4.77 -10.45
C ALA A 45 -10.79 5.23 -11.74
N ASN A 46 -9.75 4.52 -12.19
CA ASN A 46 -8.85 4.99 -13.26
C ASN A 46 -8.81 4.07 -14.49
N GLY A 47 -9.50 2.92 -14.48
CA GLY A 47 -9.38 1.89 -15.50
C GLY A 47 -8.01 1.19 -15.51
N ASN A 48 -7.15 1.42 -14.50
CA ASN A 48 -5.77 0.98 -14.48
C ASN A 48 -5.31 0.53 -13.09
N ILE A 49 -4.99 -0.76 -12.93
CA ILE A 49 -4.52 -1.36 -11.66
C ILE A 49 -3.17 -0.79 -11.16
N LEU A 50 -2.41 -0.14 -12.04
CA LEU A 50 -1.13 0.52 -11.74
C LEU A 50 -1.29 1.98 -11.30
N LYS A 51 -2.46 2.59 -11.47
CA LYS A 51 -2.69 3.99 -11.09
C LYS A 51 -3.52 4.08 -9.80
N PRO A 52 -2.88 4.26 -8.62
CA PRO A 52 -3.62 4.44 -7.38
C PRO A 52 -4.40 5.77 -7.37
N VAL A 53 -5.36 5.87 -6.45
CA VAL A 53 -6.17 7.08 -6.25
C VAL A 53 -5.54 7.93 -5.15
N GLU A 54 -5.16 9.17 -5.47
CA GLU A 54 -4.38 10.04 -4.59
C GLU A 54 -5.05 10.29 -3.24
N SER A 55 -6.36 10.57 -3.22
CA SER A 55 -7.12 10.82 -1.98
C SER A 55 -7.09 9.63 -1.03
N ILE A 56 -7.19 8.40 -1.57
CA ILE A 56 -7.06 7.16 -0.80
C ILE A 56 -5.64 6.96 -0.29
N CYS A 57 -4.64 7.27 -1.11
CA CYS A 57 -3.24 7.25 -0.70
C CYS A 57 -2.95 8.25 0.44
N ALA A 58 -3.53 9.45 0.39
CA ALA A 58 -3.40 10.45 1.44
C ALA A 58 -4.00 9.95 2.76
N MET A 59 -5.22 9.42 2.72
CA MET A 59 -5.88 8.82 3.90
C MET A 59 -5.05 7.65 4.46
N GLN A 60 -4.52 6.77 3.61
CA GLN A 60 -3.74 5.63 4.06
C GLN A 60 -2.40 6.04 4.68
N LYS A 61 -1.72 7.05 4.11
CA LYS A 61 -0.52 7.65 4.73
C LYS A 61 -0.84 8.19 6.11
N LYS A 62 -1.97 8.89 6.27
CA LYS A 62 -2.37 9.41 7.58
C LYS A 62 -2.65 8.31 8.60
N ARG A 63 -3.30 7.22 8.18
CA ARG A 63 -3.52 6.04 9.04
C ARG A 63 -2.20 5.43 9.51
N ILE A 64 -1.19 5.37 8.63
CA ILE A 64 0.14 4.85 8.97
C ILE A 64 0.85 5.79 9.97
N GLU A 65 0.80 7.10 9.76
CA GLU A 65 1.31 8.07 10.75
C GLU A 65 0.69 7.87 12.13
N CYS A 66 -0.65 7.74 12.19
CA CYS A 66 -1.35 7.50 13.45
C CYS A 66 -0.96 6.16 14.08
N ALA A 67 -0.84 5.08 13.30
CA ALA A 67 -0.43 3.77 13.82
C ALA A 67 0.99 3.81 14.40
N ILE A 68 1.93 4.49 13.73
CA ILE A 68 3.30 4.68 14.24
C ILE A 68 3.26 5.46 15.57
N MET A 69 2.47 6.54 15.65
CA MET A 69 2.36 7.31 16.88
C MET A 69 1.75 6.52 18.04
N ILE A 70 0.72 5.71 17.78
CA ILE A 70 0.12 4.83 18.79
C ILE A 70 1.16 3.85 19.33
N GLU A 71 1.97 3.25 18.44
CA GLU A 71 3.04 2.34 18.85
C GLU A 71 4.13 3.05 19.66
N VAL A 72 4.50 4.28 19.28
CA VAL A 72 5.44 5.10 20.06
C VAL A 72 4.88 5.40 21.46
N CYS A 73 3.62 5.86 21.58
CA CYS A 73 2.99 6.08 22.88
C CYS A 73 2.98 4.80 23.72
N ARG A 74 2.62 3.67 23.12
CA ARG A 74 2.60 2.36 23.79
C ARG A 74 3.98 1.97 24.32
N GLN A 75 5.06 2.26 23.59
CA GLN A 75 6.42 1.98 24.07
C GLN A 75 6.86 2.95 25.18
N LEU A 76 6.46 4.22 25.11
CA LEU A 76 6.72 5.21 26.17
C LEU A 76 5.95 4.90 27.47
N GLU A 77 4.76 4.30 27.38
CA GLU A 77 3.96 3.88 28.55
C GLU A 77 4.46 2.57 29.16
N ASN A 78 4.84 1.58 28.33
CA ASN A 78 5.32 0.28 28.80
C ASN A 78 6.77 0.29 29.28
N GLY A 79 7.56 1.26 28.83
CA GLY A 79 8.92 1.47 29.28
C GLY A 79 8.99 2.65 30.22
N ASN A 80 9.41 2.42 31.46
CA ASN A 80 10.13 3.40 32.28
C ASN A 80 11.44 3.83 31.58
N HIS A 81 11.37 4.37 30.36
CA HIS A 81 12.51 4.99 29.73
C HIS A 81 12.50 6.45 30.17
N SER A 82 13.24 6.69 31.23
CA SER A 82 13.75 8.01 31.59
C SER A 82 14.36 8.66 30.35
N ILE A 83 13.59 9.45 29.62
CA ILE A 83 14.15 10.55 28.83
C ILE A 83 14.23 11.73 29.81
N ARG A 84 15.18 11.60 30.74
CA ARG A 84 15.94 12.72 31.27
C ARG A 84 17.23 12.78 30.49
#